data_AF-A0A933G472-F1
#
_entry.id   AF-A0A933G472-F1
#
_cell.length_a   1.000
_cell.length_b   1.000
_cell.length_c   1.000
_cell.angle_alpha   90.00
_cell.angle_beta   90.00
_cell.angle_gamma   90.00
#
_symmetry.space_group_name_H-M   'P 1'
#
loop_
_entity.id
_entity.type
_entity.pdbx_description
1 polymer ?
#
loop_
_entity_poly.entity_id
_entity_poly.type
_entity_poly.pdbx_seq_one_letter_code
_entity_poly.pdbx_strand_id
1 'polypeptide(L)'
;LYYRDHPELAARLPKADYIQPHFIVNVLPAGVRGLIFAAIFSATMSSVSAGLNSFATVAIIDLYKRHFRRAAVGGEPHLFQVAKVCTLVCGLVATAVAIWFSTFETTILQTLIALASKFIGPISGVFLLGVLTRRGNVAGVIVGTACGLAAGFLLDLPVIKANVSWLWTAPLASIVALVTGYLASLAIPVANRCSMPESPGAQPDEITAS
;
A
#
# COMPACT_ATOMS: atom_id res chain seq x y z
N LEU A 1 -26.68 -7.21 18.09
CA LEU A 1 -27.84 -7.55 18.95
C LEU A 1 -28.96 -8.18 18.11
N TYR A 2 -29.54 -7.51 17.10
CA TYR A 2 -30.61 -8.07 16.25
C TYR A 2 -30.36 -9.49 15.68
N TYR A 3 -29.19 -9.78 15.08
CA TYR A 3 -28.86 -11.13 14.58
C TYR A 3 -28.43 -12.15 15.65
N ARG A 4 -28.17 -11.68 16.87
CA ARG A 4 -27.94 -12.55 18.04
C ARG A 4 -29.26 -13.07 18.58
N ASP A 5 -30.34 -12.29 18.42
CA ASP A 5 -31.69 -12.61 18.89
C ASP A 5 -32.51 -13.37 17.81
N HIS A 6 -32.14 -13.28 16.53
CA HIS A 6 -32.72 -14.04 15.40
C HIS A 6 -31.67 -14.85 14.61
N PRO A 7 -31.14 -15.96 15.15
CA PRO A 7 -30.06 -16.73 14.53
C PRO A 7 -30.46 -17.40 13.20
N GLU A 8 -31.75 -17.66 12.99
CA GLU A 8 -32.31 -18.24 11.77
C GLU A 8 -32.17 -17.35 10.52
N LEU A 9 -32.08 -16.02 10.71
CA LEU A 9 -31.85 -15.06 9.63
C LEU A 9 -30.36 -14.94 9.28
N ALA A 10 -29.47 -15.14 10.27
CA ALA A 10 -28.03 -15.18 10.04
C ALA A 10 -27.61 -16.46 9.29
N ALA A 11 -28.23 -17.60 9.61
CA ALA A 11 -27.94 -18.90 8.99
C ALA A 11 -28.36 -18.99 7.50
N ARG A 12 -29.27 -18.13 7.05
CA ARG A 12 -29.71 -18.05 5.65
C ARG A 12 -28.84 -17.17 4.77
N LEU A 13 -27.87 -16.44 5.34
CA LEU A 13 -26.97 -15.58 4.59
C LEU A 13 -25.76 -16.35 4.07
N PRO A 14 -25.40 -16.20 2.78
CA PRO A 14 -24.31 -16.96 2.19
C PRO A 14 -22.91 -16.54 2.68
N LYS A 15 -22.71 -15.28 3.08
CA LYS A 15 -21.44 -14.76 3.61
C LYS A 15 -21.65 -13.71 4.71
N ALA A 16 -20.66 -13.57 5.59
CA ALA A 16 -20.66 -12.59 6.67
C ALA A 16 -20.78 -11.13 6.17
N ASP A 17 -20.25 -10.84 4.96
CA ASP A 17 -20.29 -9.51 4.34
C ASP A 17 -21.73 -9.03 4.01
N TYR A 18 -22.73 -9.93 3.98
CA TYR A 18 -24.12 -9.58 3.68
C TYR A 18 -24.95 -9.18 4.91
N ILE A 19 -24.43 -9.39 6.12
CA ILE A 19 -25.17 -9.13 7.37
C ILE A 19 -25.57 -7.64 7.45
N GLN A 20 -24.63 -6.76 7.16
CA GLN A 20 -24.84 -5.31 7.22
C GLN A 20 -25.83 -4.78 6.16
N PRO A 21 -25.68 -5.08 4.85
CA PRO A 21 -26.65 -4.62 3.85
C PRO A 21 -28.04 -5.25 4.04
N HIS A 22 -28.13 -6.52 4.48
CA HIS A 22 -29.43 -7.14 4.75
C HIS A 22 -30.17 -6.44 5.90
N PHE A 23 -29.46 -6.04 6.96
CA PHE A 23 -30.04 -5.25 8.05
C PHE A 23 -30.61 -3.93 7.56
N ILE A 24 -29.81 -3.18 6.78
CA ILE A 24 -30.18 -1.84 6.27
C ILE A 24 -31.43 -1.92 5.38
N VAL A 25 -31.58 -2.97 4.59
CA VAL A 25 -32.70 -3.12 3.65
C VAL A 25 -33.98 -3.60 4.32
N ASN A 26 -33.88 -4.54 5.28
CA ASN A 26 -35.04 -5.25 5.80
C ASN A 26 -35.53 -4.76 7.17
N VAL A 27 -34.69 -4.06 7.92
CA VAL A 27 -35.03 -3.64 9.30
C VAL A 27 -35.31 -2.14 9.40
N LEU A 28 -34.76 -1.32 8.51
CA LEU A 28 -34.86 0.14 8.63
C LEU A 28 -36.06 0.73 7.87
N PRO A 29 -36.69 1.79 8.43
CA PRO A 29 -37.79 2.48 7.77
C PRO A 29 -37.34 3.21 6.49
N ALA A 30 -38.31 3.45 5.60
CA ALA A 30 -38.11 4.28 4.42
C ALA A 30 -37.64 5.69 4.81
N GLY A 31 -36.80 6.32 3.98
CA GLY A 31 -36.10 7.57 4.32
C GLY A 31 -34.74 7.33 4.98
N VAL A 32 -34.69 6.69 6.16
CA VAL A 32 -33.42 6.44 6.88
C VAL A 32 -32.50 5.53 6.09
N ARG A 33 -33.04 4.48 5.46
CA ARG A 33 -32.27 3.60 4.55
C ARG A 33 -31.59 4.39 3.42
N GLY A 34 -32.27 5.38 2.85
CA GLY A 34 -31.73 6.21 1.77
C GLY A 34 -30.60 7.11 2.27
N LEU A 35 -30.77 7.70 3.46
CA LEU A 35 -29.72 8.49 4.12
C LEU A 35 -28.47 7.66 4.39
N ILE A 36 -28.62 6.42 4.87
CA ILE A 36 -27.49 5.53 5.14
C ILE A 36 -26.76 5.15 3.85
N PHE A 37 -27.48 4.79 2.78
CA PHE A 37 -26.83 4.52 1.50
C PHE A 37 -26.09 5.75 0.97
N ALA A 38 -26.68 6.94 1.06
CA ALA A 38 -26.02 8.19 0.68
C ALA A 38 -24.72 8.41 1.48
N ALA A 39 -24.74 8.19 2.80
CA ALA A 39 -23.57 8.30 3.66
C ALA A 39 -22.48 7.27 3.30
N ILE A 40 -22.85 6.02 3.05
CA ILE A 40 -21.92 4.95 2.65
C ILE A 40 -21.28 5.27 1.29
N PHE A 41 -22.06 5.69 0.31
CA PHE A 41 -21.54 6.08 -0.99
C PHE A 41 -20.59 7.29 -0.87
N SER A 42 -20.97 8.30 -0.09
CA SER A 42 -20.12 9.47 0.15
C SER A 42 -18.78 9.09 0.81
N ALA A 43 -18.81 8.28 1.87
CA ALA A 43 -17.62 7.80 2.56
C ALA A 43 -16.73 6.93 1.64
N THR A 44 -17.34 6.08 0.81
CA THR A 44 -16.64 5.23 -0.16
C THR A 44 -15.98 6.08 -1.25
N MET A 45 -16.70 7.05 -1.81
CA MET A 45 -16.19 7.97 -2.81
C MET A 45 -15.00 8.79 -2.28
N SER A 46 -15.02 9.20 -1.01
CA SER A 46 -13.89 9.89 -0.38
C SER A 46 -12.63 9.00 -0.34
N SER A 47 -12.77 7.75 0.10
CA SER A 47 -11.65 6.79 0.13
C SER A 47 -11.12 6.47 -1.28
N VAL A 48 -12.01 6.26 -2.25
CA VAL A 48 -11.65 5.99 -3.64
C VAL A 48 -10.94 7.20 -4.26
N SER A 49 -11.44 8.41 -4.04
CA SER A 49 -10.82 9.63 -4.55
C SER A 49 -9.43 9.86 -3.96
N ALA A 50 -9.27 9.67 -2.63
CA ALA A 50 -7.96 9.76 -1.97
C ALA A 50 -6.97 8.71 -2.49
N GLY A 51 -7.42 7.47 -2.69
CA GLY A 51 -6.61 6.39 -3.26
C GLY A 51 -6.17 6.67 -4.70
N LEU A 52 -7.10 7.09 -5.57
CA LEU A 52 -6.81 7.42 -6.95
C LEU A 52 -5.89 8.63 -7.08
N ASN A 53 -6.06 9.66 -6.24
CA ASN A 53 -5.17 10.82 -6.23
C ASN A 53 -3.74 10.46 -5.84
N SER A 54 -3.59 9.60 -4.83
CA SER A 54 -2.27 9.10 -4.39
C SER A 54 -1.63 8.24 -5.48
N PHE A 55 -2.41 7.37 -6.13
CA PHE A 55 -1.94 6.54 -7.24
C PHE A 55 -1.52 7.39 -8.46
N ALA A 56 -2.31 8.41 -8.82
CA ALA A 56 -1.96 9.33 -9.89
C ALA A 56 -0.66 10.08 -9.58
N THR A 57 -0.45 10.48 -8.33
CA THR A 57 0.79 11.14 -7.90
C THR A 57 1.99 10.21 -8.04
N VAL A 58 1.89 8.97 -7.56
CA VAL A 58 2.93 7.94 -7.73
C VAL A 58 3.18 7.65 -9.21
N ALA A 59 2.13 7.51 -10.02
CA ALA A 59 2.26 7.27 -11.46
C ALA A 59 2.97 8.43 -12.17
N ILE A 60 2.69 9.69 -11.79
CA ILE A 60 3.34 10.86 -12.40
C ILE A 60 4.78 11.02 -11.90
N ILE A 61 5.02 10.93 -10.59
CA ILE A 61 6.34 11.20 -10.02
C ILE A 61 7.29 10.02 -10.24
N ASP A 62 6.86 8.80 -9.90
CA ASP A 62 7.73 7.62 -9.87
C ASP A 62 7.82 6.90 -11.21
N LEU A 63 6.72 6.82 -11.98
CA LEU A 63 6.75 6.21 -13.32
C LEU A 63 7.07 7.25 -14.39
N TYR A 64 6.32 8.35 -14.46
CA TYR A 64 6.41 9.25 -15.60
C TYR A 64 7.64 10.17 -15.53
N LYS A 65 7.81 10.97 -14.47
CA LYS A 65 8.94 11.92 -14.33
C LYS A 65 10.29 11.21 -14.20
N ARG A 66 10.36 10.09 -13.50
CA ARG A 66 11.62 9.34 -13.28
C ARG A 66 12.10 8.61 -14.54
N HIS A 67 11.21 7.99 -15.31
CA HIS A 67 11.60 7.24 -16.52
C HIS A 67 11.62 8.13 -17.78
N PHE A 68 10.73 9.11 -17.89
CA PHE A 68 10.65 10.05 -19.01
C PHE A 68 11.19 11.43 -18.62
N ARG A 69 12.46 11.49 -18.19
CA ARG A 69 13.20 12.72 -17.82
C ARG A 69 13.15 13.83 -18.90
N ARG A 70 12.81 13.48 -20.15
CA ARG A 70 12.67 14.38 -21.30
C ARG A 70 11.24 14.87 -21.57
N ALA A 71 10.21 14.33 -20.91
CA ALA A 71 8.81 14.70 -21.15
C ALA A 71 8.30 15.85 -20.26
N ALA A 72 9.13 16.35 -19.34
CA ALA A 72 8.90 17.65 -18.69
C ALA A 72 8.86 18.84 -19.69
N VAL A 73 9.15 18.58 -20.96
CA VAL A 73 9.04 19.53 -22.08
C VAL A 73 7.57 19.68 -22.55
N GLY A 74 6.68 18.73 -22.25
CA GLY A 74 5.24 18.88 -22.44
C GLY A 74 4.63 19.47 -21.17
N GLY A 75 4.28 20.76 -21.17
CA GLY A 75 3.83 21.49 -19.98
C GLY A 75 2.65 20.88 -19.21
N GLU A 76 2.21 21.56 -18.14
CA GLU A 76 1.13 21.14 -17.22
C GLU A 76 -0.06 20.39 -17.85
N PRO A 77 -0.64 20.79 -19.01
CA PRO A 77 -1.75 20.06 -19.64
C PRO A 77 -1.44 18.61 -20.01
N HIS A 78 -0.20 18.26 -20.35
CA HIS A 78 0.17 16.89 -20.69
C HIS A 78 0.19 15.98 -19.46
N LEU A 79 0.71 16.48 -18.32
CA LEU A 79 0.69 15.74 -17.05
C LEU A 79 -0.74 15.45 -16.59
N PHE A 80 -1.67 16.40 -16.78
CA PHE A 80 -3.09 16.19 -16.48
C PHE A 80 -3.73 15.11 -17.35
N GLN A 81 -3.37 15.02 -18.64
CA GLN A 81 -3.85 13.96 -19.52
C GLN A 81 -3.31 12.59 -19.10
N VAL A 82 -2.01 12.51 -18.79
CA VAL A 82 -1.39 11.27 -18.29
C VAL A 82 -2.05 10.82 -16.99
N ALA A 83 -2.29 11.75 -16.05
CA ALA A 83 -2.98 11.48 -14.80
C ALA A 83 -4.40 10.90 -15.02
N LYS A 84 -5.18 11.48 -15.94
CA LYS A 84 -6.51 10.99 -16.31
C LYS A 84 -6.46 9.58 -16.88
N VAL A 85 -5.53 9.30 -17.80
CA VAL A 85 -5.37 7.98 -18.40
C VAL A 85 -4.97 6.95 -17.33
N CYS A 86 -4.00 7.27 -16.47
CA CYS A 86 -3.61 6.39 -15.36
C CYS A 86 -4.77 6.10 -14.40
N THR A 87 -5.60 7.11 -14.10
CA THR A 87 -6.79 6.96 -13.25
C THR A 87 -7.83 6.04 -13.89
N LEU A 88 -8.09 6.20 -15.19
CA LEU A 88 -9.02 5.33 -15.94
C LEU A 88 -8.53 3.89 -15.98
N VAL A 89 -7.23 3.67 -16.27
CA VAL A 89 -6.64 2.32 -16.27
C VAL A 89 -6.71 1.70 -14.89
N CYS A 90 -6.37 2.45 -13.83
CA CYS A 90 -6.48 1.98 -12.46
C CYS A 90 -7.91 1.58 -12.10
N GLY A 91 -8.92 2.39 -12.46
CA GLY A 91 -10.33 2.07 -12.26
C GLY A 91 -10.80 0.83 -13.02
N LEU A 92 -10.33 0.64 -14.25
CA LEU A 92 -10.63 -0.56 -15.04
C LEU A 92 -10.02 -1.81 -14.41
N VAL A 93 -8.76 -1.74 -13.99
CA VAL A 93 -8.07 -2.83 -13.28
C VAL A 93 -8.76 -3.14 -11.95
N ALA A 94 -9.14 -2.12 -11.18
CA ALA A 94 -9.87 -2.29 -9.93
C ALA A 94 -11.22 -2.99 -10.13
N THR A 95 -11.95 -2.64 -11.21
CA THR A 95 -13.22 -3.29 -11.57
C THR A 95 -12.99 -4.75 -11.97
N ALA A 96 -11.97 -5.04 -12.76
CA ALA A 96 -11.62 -6.41 -13.15
C ALA A 96 -11.26 -7.27 -11.93
N VAL A 97 -10.45 -6.74 -11.01
CA VAL A 97 -10.11 -7.41 -9.75
C VAL A 97 -11.36 -7.60 -8.88
N ALA A 98 -12.27 -6.62 -8.80
CA ALA A 98 -13.52 -6.76 -8.05
C ALA A 98 -14.40 -7.90 -8.59
N ILE A 99 -14.51 -8.05 -9.91
CA ILE A 99 -15.22 -9.16 -10.55
C ILE A 99 -14.54 -10.49 -10.19
N TRP A 100 -13.21 -10.55 -10.26
CA TRP A 100 -12.43 -11.73 -9.90
C TRP A 100 -12.65 -12.15 -8.42
N PHE A 101 -12.71 -11.17 -7.52
CA PHE A 101 -12.92 -11.40 -6.09
C PHE A 101 -14.33 -11.92 -5.74
N SER A 102 -15.34 -11.65 -6.57
CA SER A 102 -16.72 -12.12 -6.36
C SER A 102 -16.80 -13.66 -6.26
N THR A 103 -15.88 -14.36 -6.92
CA THR A 103 -15.81 -15.83 -6.99
C THR A 103 -15.26 -16.48 -5.71
N PHE A 104 -14.64 -15.72 -4.80
CA PHE A 104 -14.05 -16.28 -3.57
C PHE A 104 -15.09 -16.41 -2.46
N GLU A 105 -15.06 -17.52 -1.71
CA GLU A 105 -15.97 -17.78 -0.59
C GLU A 105 -15.56 -17.10 0.73
N THR A 106 -14.33 -16.57 0.80
CA THR A 106 -13.81 -15.91 2.00
C THR A 106 -14.37 -14.49 2.17
N THR A 107 -14.38 -14.03 3.43
CA THR A 107 -14.73 -12.64 3.77
C THR A 107 -13.78 -11.67 3.06
N ILE A 108 -14.37 -10.69 2.35
CA ILE A 108 -13.63 -9.72 1.55
C ILE A 108 -12.69 -8.90 2.45
N LEU A 109 -13.21 -8.42 3.59
CA LEU A 109 -12.44 -7.66 4.57
C LEU A 109 -11.22 -8.44 5.06
N GLN A 110 -11.39 -9.70 5.45
CA GLN A 110 -10.28 -10.53 5.94
C GLN A 110 -9.19 -10.68 4.88
N THR A 111 -9.59 -10.93 3.63
CA THR A 111 -8.64 -11.11 2.53
C THR A 111 -7.88 -9.81 2.23
N LEU A 112 -8.56 -8.66 2.27
CA LEU A 112 -7.94 -7.35 2.06
C LEU A 112 -6.91 -7.01 3.15
N ILE A 113 -7.27 -7.18 4.43
CA ILE A 113 -6.35 -6.84 5.53
C ILE A 113 -5.18 -7.85 5.57
N ALA A 114 -5.44 -9.14 5.33
CA ALA A 114 -4.38 -10.14 5.24
C ALA A 114 -3.38 -9.82 4.11
N LEU A 115 -3.88 -9.44 2.93
CA LEU A 115 -3.02 -9.05 1.81
C LEU A 115 -2.23 -7.77 2.12
N ALA A 116 -2.88 -6.75 2.68
CA ALA A 116 -2.22 -5.51 3.07
C ALA A 116 -1.12 -5.74 4.13
N SER A 117 -1.36 -6.63 5.10
CA SER A 117 -0.42 -6.96 6.17
C SER A 117 0.92 -7.50 5.65
N LYS A 118 0.90 -8.26 4.56
CA LYS A 118 2.10 -8.81 3.91
C LYS A 118 3.01 -7.74 3.33
N PHE A 119 2.44 -6.63 2.86
CA PHE A 119 3.21 -5.50 2.33
C PHE A 119 3.62 -4.51 3.43
N ILE A 120 2.73 -4.24 4.38
CA ILE A 120 2.99 -3.29 5.48
C ILE A 120 4.09 -3.80 6.41
N GLY A 121 4.15 -5.13 6.67
CA GLY A 121 5.15 -5.73 7.55
C GLY A 121 6.61 -5.43 7.15
N PRO A 122 7.04 -5.78 5.92
CA PRO A 122 8.40 -5.52 5.45
C PRO A 122 8.74 -4.03 5.39
N ILE A 123 7.81 -3.17 4.95
CA ILE A 123 7.99 -1.72 4.91
C ILE A 123 8.26 -1.17 6.32
N SER A 124 7.46 -1.60 7.30
CA SER A 124 7.67 -1.26 8.71
C SER A 124 9.01 -1.77 9.23
N GLY A 125 9.40 -3.00 8.89
CA GLY A 125 10.66 -3.61 9.37
C GLY A 125 11.90 -2.86 8.88
N VAL A 126 11.90 -2.45 7.61
CA VAL A 126 12.98 -1.64 7.03
C VAL A 126 12.98 -0.21 7.56
N PHE A 127 11.81 0.38 7.79
CA PHE A 127 11.72 1.68 8.43
C PHE A 127 12.34 1.65 9.84
N LEU A 128 12.00 0.63 10.65
CA LEU A 128 12.62 0.42 11.96
C LEU A 128 14.14 0.21 11.84
N LEU A 129 14.61 -0.55 10.85
CA LEU A 129 16.05 -0.74 10.62
C LEU A 129 16.77 0.61 10.42
N GLY A 130 16.19 1.51 9.63
CA GLY A 130 16.75 2.84 9.37
C GLY A 130 16.73 3.76 10.60
N VAL A 131 15.69 3.66 11.45
CA VAL A 131 15.57 4.48 12.67
C VAL A 131 16.46 3.95 13.79
N LEU A 132 16.50 2.64 14.01
CA LEU A 132 17.24 2.02 15.12
C LEU A 132 18.74 1.84 14.82
N THR A 133 19.13 1.75 13.55
CA THR A 133 20.50 1.37 13.18
C THR A 133 21.20 2.47 12.38
N ARG A 134 22.34 2.96 12.89
CA ARG A 134 23.22 3.91 12.17
C ARG A 134 23.99 3.33 10.99
N ARG A 135 23.89 2.02 10.76
CA ARG A 135 24.60 1.22 9.75
C ARG A 135 23.70 0.72 8.62
N GLY A 136 22.49 1.27 8.45
CA GLY A 136 21.58 0.87 7.38
C GLY A 136 22.20 1.13 5.99
N ASN A 137 22.44 0.07 5.23
CA ASN A 137 22.94 0.13 3.86
C ASN A 137 21.79 -0.12 2.86
N VAL A 138 21.87 0.49 1.67
CA VAL A 138 20.84 0.33 0.62
C VAL A 138 20.69 -1.14 0.22
N ALA A 139 21.80 -1.87 0.13
CA ALA A 139 21.77 -3.31 -0.17
C ALA A 139 21.06 -4.11 0.94
N GLY A 140 21.30 -3.77 2.21
CA GLY A 140 20.63 -4.41 3.35
C GLY A 140 19.12 -4.14 3.37
N VAL A 141 18.70 -2.92 3.01
CA VAL A 141 17.29 -2.56 2.87
C VAL A 141 16.60 -3.37 1.77
N ILE A 142 17.24 -3.53 0.60
CA ILE A 142 16.68 -4.30 -0.52
C ILE A 142 16.53 -5.78 -0.13
N VAL A 143 17.57 -6.38 0.44
CA VAL A 143 17.55 -7.79 0.88
C VAL A 143 16.52 -7.99 1.99
N GLY A 144 16.48 -7.10 2.98
CA GLY A 144 15.51 -7.16 4.08
C GLY A 144 14.07 -7.07 3.58
N THR A 145 13.79 -6.15 2.65
CA THR A 145 12.45 -6.02 2.06
C THR A 145 12.06 -7.27 1.28
N ALA A 146 12.96 -7.80 0.44
CA ALA A 146 12.71 -8.99 -0.37
C ALA A 146 12.48 -10.23 0.50
N CYS A 147 13.31 -10.46 1.52
CA CYS A 147 13.16 -11.57 2.45
C CYS A 147 11.91 -11.43 3.32
N GLY A 148 11.58 -10.23 3.79
CA GLY A 148 10.34 -9.98 4.54
C GLY A 148 9.09 -10.25 3.71
N LEU A 149 9.07 -9.81 2.45
CA LEU A 149 7.96 -10.07 1.53
C LEU A 149 7.84 -11.57 1.25
N ALA A 150 8.95 -12.24 0.95
CA ALA A 150 8.98 -13.69 0.74
C ALA A 150 8.45 -14.44 1.97
N ALA A 151 8.84 -14.05 3.18
CA ALA A 151 8.33 -14.64 4.42
C ALA A 151 6.81 -14.44 4.59
N GLY A 152 6.29 -13.25 4.28
CA GLY A 152 4.85 -12.97 4.32
C GLY A 152 4.03 -13.87 3.39
N PHE A 153 4.56 -14.23 2.21
CA PHE A 153 3.91 -15.18 1.30
C PHE A 153 4.18 -16.65 1.66
N LEU A 154 5.37 -16.98 2.17
CA LEU A 154 5.72 -18.35 2.58
C LEU A 154 4.90 -18.84 3.76
N LEU A 155 4.57 -17.96 4.71
CA LEU A 155 3.76 -18.31 5.88
C LEU A 155 2.32 -18.72 5.52
N ASP A 156 1.83 -18.33 4.35
CA ASP A 156 0.52 -18.72 3.82
C ASP A 156 0.58 -19.98 2.95
N LEU A 157 1.77 -20.51 2.64
CA LEU A 157 1.88 -21.75 1.86
C LEU A 157 1.50 -22.96 2.73
N PRO A 158 0.70 -23.90 2.19
CA PRO A 158 0.23 -25.09 2.93
C PRO A 158 1.35 -26.06 3.34
N VAL A 159 2.59 -25.81 2.88
CA VAL A 159 3.80 -26.57 3.21
C VAL A 159 4.22 -26.33 4.66
N ILE A 160 4.02 -25.12 5.17
CA ILE A 160 4.29 -24.76 6.56
C ILE A 160 2.92 -24.75 7.25
N LYS A 161 2.49 -25.87 7.83
CA LYS A 161 1.26 -25.98 8.64
C LYS A 161 1.34 -25.17 9.95
N ALA A 162 1.88 -23.96 9.91
CA ALA A 162 1.84 -23.07 11.04
C ALA A 162 0.43 -22.44 11.02
N ASN A 163 -0.40 -22.78 12.01
CA ASN A 163 -1.70 -22.15 12.27
C ASN A 163 -1.52 -20.70 12.74
N VAL A 164 -0.80 -19.91 11.97
CA VAL A 164 -0.54 -18.49 12.26
C VAL A 164 -1.78 -17.75 11.80
N SER A 165 -2.46 -17.12 12.75
CA SER A 165 -3.58 -16.24 12.41
C SER A 165 -3.08 -15.13 11.49
N TRP A 166 -3.88 -14.78 10.48
CA TRP A 166 -3.53 -13.75 9.49
C TRP A 166 -3.04 -12.43 10.10
N LEU A 167 -3.44 -12.10 11.33
CA LEU A 167 -3.02 -10.92 12.09
C LEU A 167 -1.52 -10.93 12.47
N TRP A 168 -0.93 -12.11 12.68
CA TRP A 168 0.48 -12.27 13.05
C TRP A 168 1.43 -12.22 11.85
N THR A 169 0.91 -12.24 10.63
CA THR A 169 1.73 -12.21 9.40
C THR A 169 2.53 -10.91 9.29
N ALA A 170 1.93 -9.76 9.62
CA ALA A 170 2.57 -8.46 9.57
C ALA A 170 3.77 -8.33 10.54
N PRO A 171 3.63 -8.59 11.86
CA PRO A 171 4.76 -8.48 12.79
C PRO A 171 5.87 -9.51 12.48
N LEU A 172 5.52 -10.74 12.09
CA LEU A 172 6.52 -11.75 11.70
C LEU A 172 7.30 -11.31 10.46
N ALA A 173 6.62 -10.84 9.40
CA ALA A 173 7.27 -10.32 8.21
C ALA A 173 8.17 -9.11 8.52
N SER A 174 7.75 -8.25 9.46
CA SER A 174 8.54 -7.10 9.92
C SER A 174 9.82 -7.52 10.65
N ILE A 175 9.73 -8.49 11.56
CA ILE A 175 10.90 -9.04 12.27
C ILE A 175 11.87 -9.68 11.28
N VAL A 176 11.37 -10.48 10.34
CA VAL A 176 12.22 -11.10 9.31
C VAL A 176 12.92 -10.03 8.48
N ALA A 177 12.21 -9.00 8.03
CA ALA A 177 12.80 -7.90 7.25
C ALA A 177 13.89 -7.16 8.04
N LEU A 178 13.66 -6.89 9.33
CA LEU A 178 14.62 -6.21 10.19
C LEU A 178 15.87 -7.07 10.42
N VAL A 179 15.70 -8.35 10.77
CA VAL A 179 16.82 -9.26 11.05
C VAL A 179 17.66 -9.51 9.79
N THR A 180 17.01 -9.87 8.68
CA THR A 180 17.72 -10.13 7.41
C THR A 180 18.36 -8.86 6.86
N GLY A 181 17.69 -7.71 6.99
CA GLY A 181 18.24 -6.42 6.60
C GLY A 181 19.45 -6.03 7.45
N TYR A 182 19.40 -6.24 8.77
CA TYR A 182 20.52 -5.98 9.68
C TYR A 182 21.72 -6.89 9.39
N LEU A 183 21.48 -8.20 9.20
CA LEU A 183 22.53 -9.17 8.85
C LEU A 183 23.18 -8.85 7.51
N ALA A 184 22.38 -8.52 6.49
CA ALA A 184 22.90 -8.10 5.18
C ALA A 184 23.69 -6.78 5.29
N SER A 185 23.26 -5.85 6.15
CA SER A 185 23.99 -4.60 6.39
C SER A 185 25.30 -4.78 7.15
N LEU A 186 25.45 -5.86 7.92
CA LEU A 186 26.71 -6.24 8.55
C LEU A 186 27.67 -6.89 7.56
N ALA A 187 27.16 -7.71 6.65
CA ALA A 187 27.95 -8.41 5.65
C ALA A 187 28.45 -7.50 4.51
N ILE A 188 27.70 -6.44 4.19
CA ILE A 188 28.02 -5.52 3.09
C ILE A 188 28.49 -4.18 3.66
N PRO A 189 29.81 -3.94 3.78
CA PRO A 189 30.32 -2.64 4.23
C PRO A 189 29.88 -1.53 3.26
N VAL A 190 29.50 -0.39 3.84
CA VAL A 190 29.15 0.82 3.10
C VAL A 190 30.37 1.24 2.29
N ALA A 191 30.28 1.16 0.95
CA ALA A 191 31.29 1.78 0.09
C ALA A 191 31.35 3.27 0.46
N ASN A 192 32.52 3.71 0.92
CA ASN A 192 32.77 5.05 1.42
C ASN A 192 32.14 6.09 0.49
N ARG A 193 31.48 7.08 1.09
CA ARG A 193 30.98 8.27 0.40
C ARG A 193 32.08 8.78 -0.52
N CYS A 194 31.80 8.82 -1.81
CA CYS A 194 32.62 9.51 -2.78
C CYS A 194 32.87 10.91 -2.22
N SER A 195 34.14 11.22 -1.97
CA SER A 195 34.59 12.57 -1.64
C SER A 195 34.00 13.52 -2.69
N MET A 196 33.06 14.36 -2.28
CA MET A 196 32.65 15.48 -3.10
C MET A 196 33.93 16.28 -3.38
N PRO A 197 34.34 16.50 -4.64
CA PRO A 197 35.42 17.42 -4.90
C PRO A 197 35.03 18.76 -4.28
N GLU A 198 35.93 19.27 -3.45
CA GLU A 198 35.89 20.61 -2.91
C GLU A 198 35.55 21.58 -4.05
N SER A 199 34.48 22.35 -3.87
CA SER A 199 34.13 23.43 -4.79
C SER A 199 35.32 24.39 -4.86
N PRO A 200 35.98 24.59 -6.02
CA PRO A 200 37.06 25.56 -6.10
C PRO A 200 36.47 26.94 -5.84
N GLY A 201 37.08 27.64 -4.88
CA GLY A 201 36.99 29.07 -4.60
C GLY A 201 35.81 29.85 -5.21
N ALA A 202 34.87 30.23 -4.35
CA ALA A 202 34.16 31.49 -4.56
C ALA A 202 35.19 32.61 -4.43
N GLN A 203 35.75 33.03 -5.56
CA GLN A 203 36.60 34.21 -5.69
C GLN A 203 35.68 35.43 -5.58
N PRO A 204 35.82 36.30 -4.56
CA PRO A 204 34.98 37.47 -4.44
C PRO A 204 35.46 38.58 -5.37
N ASP A 205 34.48 39.25 -5.99
CA ASP A 205 34.47 40.66 -6.36
C ASP A 205 35.45 41.15 -7.45
N GLU A 206 34.97 41.11 -8.69
CA GLU A 206 35.43 42.02 -9.76
C GLU A 206 34.21 42.65 -10.45
N ILE A 207 33.49 43.51 -9.71
CA ILE A 207 32.55 44.50 -10.28
C ILE A 207 32.97 45.88 -9.77
N THR A 208 34.11 46.35 -10.26
CA THR A 208 34.44 47.79 -10.34
C THR A 208 35.42 47.98 -11.48
N ALA A 209 34.95 48.58 -12.58
CA ALA A 209 35.65 49.33 -13.63
C ALA A 209 35.22 48.90 -15.03
N SER A 210 34.21 49.59 -15.58
CA SER A 210 34.16 50.19 -16.92
C SER A 210 32.76 50.70 -17.20
#